data_AF-A0A653H9A8-F1
#
_entry.id   AF-A0A653H9A8-F1
#
_cell.length_a   1.000
_cell.length_b   1.000
_cell.length_c   1.000
_cell.angle_alpha   90.00
_cell.angle_beta   90.00
_cell.angle_gamma   90.00
#
_symmetry.space_group_name_H-M   'P 1'
#
loop_
_entity.id
_entity.type
_entity.pdbx_description
1 polymer ?
#
loop_
_entity_poly.entity_id
_entity_poly.type
_entity_poly.pdbx_seq_one_letter_code
_entity_poly.pdbx_strand_id
1 'polypeptide(L)' 'VVSGWDYEFVNTDKETLYELIEASNYLDIKPLLDLACGKIASMMKDKTTEEIRAEFDIVNDFTKEEEKQIREENRWCGDI' A
#
# COMPACT_ATOMS: atom_id res chain seq x y z
N VAL A 1 9.21 8.13 14.47
CA VAL A 1 8.03 7.74 15.28
C VAL A 1 6.91 8.69 14.91
N VAL A 2 5.79 8.17 14.41
CA VAL A 2 4.61 8.97 14.06
C VAL A 2 3.93 9.40 15.37
N SER A 3 3.44 10.64 15.46
CA SER A 3 2.75 11.10 16.67
C SER A 3 1.39 10.40 16.81
N GLY A 4 0.85 10.34 18.03
CA GLY A 4 -0.48 9.77 18.24
C GLY A 4 -1.57 10.53 17.47
N TRP A 5 -1.45 11.85 17.36
CA TRP A 5 -2.38 12.66 16.59
C TRP A 5 -2.30 12.33 15.09
N ASP A 6 -1.09 12.26 14.53
CA ASP A 6 -0.88 11.93 13.12
C ASP A 6 -1.42 10.54 12.77
N TYR A 7 -1.24 9.57 13.68
CA TYR A 7 -1.77 8.22 13.51
C TYR A 7 -3.30 8.20 13.41
N GLU A 8 -3.98 8.89 14.33
CA GLU A 8 -5.44 8.99 14.32
C GLU A 8 -5.95 9.80 13.13
N PHE A 9 -5.23 10.86 12.74
CA PHE A 9 -5.60 11.70 11.61
C PHE A 9 -5.66 10.92 10.28
N VAL A 10 -4.69 10.04 10.03
CA VAL A 10 -4.69 9.18 8.83
C VAL A 10 -5.42 7.85 9.04
N ASN A 11 -6.06 7.65 10.17
CA ASN A 11 -6.87 6.46 10.42
C ASN A 11 -8.29 6.63 9.88
N THR A 12 -8.38 6.77 8.55
CA THR A 12 -9.62 6.91 7.80
C THR A 12 -9.70 5.84 6.71
N ASP A 13 -10.79 5.85 5.94
CA ASP A 13 -10.98 4.97 4.79
C ASP A 13 -9.96 5.22 3.66
N LYS A 14 -9.84 4.25 2.74
CA LYS A 14 -8.86 4.29 1.64
C LYS A 14 -9.14 5.41 0.64
N GLU A 15 -10.40 5.73 0.36
CA GLU A 15 -10.78 6.78 -0.59
C GLU A 15 -10.29 8.14 -0.09
N THR A 16 -10.58 8.46 1.17
CA THR A 16 -10.07 9.68 1.82
C THR A 16 -8.54 9.71 1.85
N LEU A 17 -7.86 8.57 2.08
CA LEU A 17 -6.40 8.50 2.04
C LEU A 17 -5.82 8.78 0.65
N TYR A 18 -6.46 8.31 -0.42
CA TYR A 18 -6.02 8.59 -1.79
C TYR A 18 -6.18 10.06 -2.13
N GLU A 19 -7.32 10.67 -1.81
CA GLU A 19 -7.53 12.10 -1.99
C GLU A 19 -6.52 12.93 -1.19
N LEU A 20 -6.20 12.50 0.04
CA LEU A 20 -5.20 13.15 0.88
C LEU A 20 -3.81 13.09 0.25
N ILE A 21 -3.42 11.94 -0.32
CA ILE A 21 -2.16 11.77 -1.06
C ILE A 21 -2.12 12.71 -2.26
N GLU A 22 -3.18 12.73 -3.08
CA GLU A 22 -3.26 13.58 -4.28
C GLU A 22 -3.21 15.07 -3.92
N ALA A 23 -4.00 15.50 -2.94
CA ALA A 23 -4.02 16.87 -2.46
C ALA A 23 -2.67 17.30 -1.86
N SER A 24 -2.03 16.42 -1.09
CA SER A 24 -0.71 16.68 -0.49
C SER A 24 0.37 16.81 -1.55
N ASN A 25 0.33 15.97 -2.59
CA ASN A 25 1.24 16.05 -3.72
C ASN A 25 1.00 17.34 -4.52
N TYR A 26 -0.26 17.70 -4.79
CA TYR A 26 -0.61 18.93 -5.52
C TYR A 26 -0.17 20.20 -4.78
N LEU A 27 -0.34 20.23 -3.46
CA LEU A 27 0.00 21.38 -2.61
C LEU A 27 1.47 21.40 -2.15
N ASP A 28 2.28 20.42 -2.58
CA ASP A 28 3.69 20.23 -2.19
C ASP A 28 3.90 20.15 -0.66
N ILE A 29 3.02 19.41 0.02
CA ILE A 29 3.10 19.19 1.48
C ILE A 29 3.72 17.82 1.74
N LYS A 30 5.06 17.75 1.57
CA LYS A 30 5.81 16.50 1.69
C LYS A 30 5.57 15.69 2.97
N PRO A 31 5.53 16.29 4.19
CA PRO A 31 5.31 15.51 5.41
C PRO A 31 3.95 14.81 5.44
N LEU A 32 2.91 15.44 4.90
CA LEU A 32 1.56 14.88 4.85
C LEU A 32 1.46 13.77 3.80
N LEU A 33 2.12 13.97 2.65
CA LEU A 33 2.27 12.94 1.62
C LEU A 33 2.98 11.70 2.19
N ASP A 34 4.12 11.89 2.86
CA ASP A 34 4.90 10.79 3.45
C ASP A 34 4.09 10.06 4.54
N LEU A 35 3.29 10.79 5.35
CA LEU A 35 2.44 10.21 6.38
C LEU A 35 1.31 9.34 5.78
N ALA A 36 0.58 9.86 4.80
CA ALA A 36 -0.53 9.14 4.16
C ALA A 36 -0.03 7.92 3.36
N CYS A 37 1.06 8.08 2.60
CA CYS A 37 1.74 6.96 1.93
C CYS A 37 2.23 5.91 2.94
N GLY A 38 2.77 6.35 4.08
CA GLY A 38 3.20 5.46 5.16
C GLY A 38 2.07 4.63 5.74
N LYS A 39 0.87 5.19 5.87
CA LYS A 39 -0.34 4.46 6.29
C LYS A 39 -0.71 3.37 5.28
N ILE A 40 -0.76 3.69 3.98
CA ILE A 40 -1.05 2.71 2.92
C ILE A 40 0.01 1.60 2.89
N ALA A 41 1.29 1.95 2.95
CA ALA A 41 2.37 0.98 3.01
C ALA A 41 2.27 0.06 4.25
N SER A 42 1.84 0.60 5.39
CA SER A 42 1.61 -0.18 6.60
C SER A 42 0.44 -1.17 6.46
N MET A 43 -0.54 -0.89 5.60
CA MET A 43 -1.63 -1.83 5.30
C MET A 43 -1.20 -3.00 4.41
N MET A 44 -0.12 -2.84 3.64
CA MET A 44 0.45 -3.88 2.78
C MET A 44 1.50 -4.72 3.50
N LYS A 45 2.10 -4.18 4.55
CA LYS A 45 3.16 -4.84 5.29
C LYS A 45 2.65 -6.16 5.91
N ASP A 46 3.46 -7.20 5.77
CA ASP A 46 3.23 -8.54 6.33
C ASP A 46 1.94 -9.22 5.79
N LYS A 47 1.44 -8.80 4.62
CA LYS A 47 0.33 -9.41 3.89
C LYS A 47 0.81 -10.07 2.59
N THR A 48 0.26 -11.25 2.33
CA THR A 48 0.50 -12.00 1.08
C THR A 48 0.04 -11.23 -0.14
N THR A 49 0.58 -11.58 -1.30
CA THR A 49 0.18 -10.97 -2.59
C THR A 49 -1.34 -11.08 -2.82
N GLU A 50 -1.96 -12.19 -2.44
CA GLU A 50 -3.40 -12.42 -2.56
C GLU A 50 -4.20 -11.53 -1.61
N GLU A 51 -3.75 -11.37 -0.36
CA GLU A 51 -4.40 -10.49 0.62
C GLU A 51 -4.28 -9.02 0.23
N ILE A 52 -3.13 -8.60 -0.30
CA ILE A 52 -2.96 -7.24 -0.85
C ILE A 52 -3.92 -7.03 -2.02
N ARG A 53 -4.00 -7.98 -2.96
CA ARG A 53 -4.93 -7.87 -4.09
C ARG A 53 -6.38 -7.76 -3.63
N ALA A 54 -6.79 -8.58 -2.68
CA ALA A 54 -8.16 -8.53 -2.14
C ALA A 54 -8.43 -7.22 -1.38
N GLU A 55 -7.47 -6.74 -0.59
CA GLU A 55 -7.60 -5.48 0.17
C GLU A 55 -7.75 -4.28 -0.76
N PHE A 56 -6.98 -4.23 -1.84
CA PHE A 56 -6.95 -3.09 -2.76
C PHE A 56 -7.82 -3.27 -4.00
N ASP A 57 -8.65 -4.31 -4.05
CA ASP A 57 -9.52 -4.67 -5.18
C ASP A 57 -8.76 -4.75 -6.52
N ILE A 58 -7.56 -5.33 -6.47
CA ILE A 58 -6.67 -5.48 -7.63
C ILE A 58 -6.93 -6.83 -8.30
N VAL A 59 -7.29 -6.78 -9.58
CA VAL A 59 -7.44 -7.96 -10.42
C VAL A 59 -6.07 -8.55 -10.73
N ASN A 60 -5.88 -9.86 -10.52
CA ASN A 60 -4.70 -10.56 -11.01
C ASN A 60 -4.78 -10.70 -12.54
N ASP A 61 -3.94 -9.97 -13.26
CA ASP A 61 -3.88 -9.92 -14.72
C ASP A 61 -2.77 -10.81 -15.30
N PHE A 62 -2.01 -11.52 -14.46
CA PHE A 62 -0.99 -12.46 -14.93
C PHE A 62 -1.59 -13.77 -15.44
N THR A 63 -0.97 -14.31 -16.49
CA THR A 63 -1.16 -15.72 -16.86
C THR A 63 -0.55 -16.64 -15.79
N LYS A 64 -0.97 -17.91 -15.78
CA LYS A 64 -0.44 -18.90 -14.82
C LYS A 64 1.06 -19.10 -14.97
N GLU A 65 1.55 -19.05 -16.20
CA GLU A 65 2.95 -19.17 -16.56
C GLU A 65 3.77 -17.97 -16.06
N GLU A 66 3.29 -16.74 -16.27
CA GLU A 66 3.93 -15.52 -15.79
C GLU A 66 3.95 -15.47 -14.26
N GLU A 67 2.83 -15.77 -13.61
CA GLU A 67 2.76 -15.79 -12.14
C GLU A 67 3.76 -16.80 -11.55
N LYS A 68 3.88 -17.99 -12.16
CA LYS A 68 4.84 -19.00 -11.72
C LYS A 68 6.28 -18.53 -11.91
N GLN A 69 6.60 -17.88 -13.03
CA GLN A 69 7.93 -17.33 -13.27
C GLN A 69 8.27 -16.24 -12.25
N ILE A 70 7.35 -15.31 -11.99
CA ILE A 70 7.53 -14.23 -11.01
C ILE A 70 7.72 -14.80 -9.59
N ARG A 71 6.97 -15.84 -9.20
CA ARG A 71 7.14 -16.52 -7.90
C ARG A 71 8.50 -17.21 -7.78
N GLU A 72 8.99 -17.83 -8.85
CA GLU A 72 10.32 -18.48 -8.83
C GLU A 72 11.45 -17.44 -8.76
N GLU A 73 11.35 -16.34 -9.53
CA GLU A 73 12.30 -15.23 -9.50
C GLU A 73 12.33 -14.52 -8.13
N ASN A 74 11.19 -14.41 -7.47
CA ASN A 74 11.05 -13.76 -6.16
C ASN A 74 11.06 -14.72 -4.97
N ARG A 75 11.50 -15.97 -5.15
CA ARG A 75 11.57 -16.99 -4.09
C ARG A 75 12.39 -16.55 -2.88
N TRP A 76 13.34 -15.63 -3.07
CA TRP A 76 14.18 -15.06 -2.01
C TRP A 76 13.39 -14.21 -1.00
N CYS A 77 12.21 -13.69 -1.36
CA CYS A 77 11.33 -12.92 -0.48
C CYS A 77 10.50 -13.80 0.47
N GLY A 78 10.45 -15.12 0.26
CA GLY A 78 9.53 -16.00 0.99
C GLY A 78 8.06 -15.73 0.65
N ASP A 79 7.14 -16.33 1.41
CA ASP A 79 5.68 -16.09 1.30
C ASP A 79 5.26 -14.82 2.09
N ILE A 80 6.00 -13.71 1.92
CA ILE A 80 5.54 -12.40 2.42
C ILE A 80 4.42 -11.88 1.54
#